data_AF-A0A8J5XXG9-F1
#
_entry.id   AF-A0A8J5XXG9-F1
#
_cell.length_a   1.000
_cell.length_b   1.000
_cell.length_c   1.000
_cell.angle_alpha   90.00
_cell.angle_beta   90.00
_cell.angle_gamma   90.00
#
_symmetry.space_group_name_H-M   'P 1'
#
loop_
_entity.id
_entity.type
_entity.pdbx_description
1 polymer ?
#
loop_
_entity_poly.entity_id
_entity_poly.type
_entity_poly.pdbx_seq_one_letter_code
_entity_poly.pdbx_strand_id
1 'polypeptide(L)'
;MAVRHVLRSRVALLALVNAMGASTHQRTVSSTLAGLRAATSPADWHRARRQQILEEAPAVRELIGADARTLPLLVSINAAQFGCAVAAAQHLPNTALVPAALTLGSTLSLWSFALLHDVAHSTAKLPPWLPRKRALSACSMPSVFGYFLYLRYGHLEHHKAFGKQPLSALFNSEQVPFEDGDALFVAHRQSLPGDAEGEPLGFFGEAVGGLGMSISRSFYALGWSDERGWMHNAAVYSAGMTFERAALCVNDKLTALIGRNLFFPHKPRAFHQTCATHARAQAAVHLCMLVLGGPSALVWLFCAELGWQLPCHPAFAMFVSNHPSIANDEAGMRGAAGGESLRGCQPTSSIYIGAVRAGPASARLRVRPGSYNQGLKASQ
;
A
#
# COMPACT_ATOMS: atom_id res chain seq x y z
N MET A 1 14.57 -60.60 -12.87
CA MET A 1 14.07 -59.73 -13.97
C MET A 1 12.78 -58.97 -13.63
N ALA A 2 11.84 -59.53 -12.86
CA ALA A 2 10.53 -58.89 -12.55
C ALA A 2 10.59 -57.55 -11.78
N VAL A 3 11.58 -57.35 -10.89
CA VAL A 3 11.69 -56.12 -10.07
C VAL A 3 12.05 -54.87 -10.90
N ARG A 4 12.79 -55.04 -12.00
CA ARG A 4 13.15 -53.92 -12.90
C ARG A 4 11.96 -53.41 -13.72
N HIS A 5 10.95 -54.25 -13.96
CA HIS A 5 9.75 -53.83 -14.69
C HIS A 5 8.82 -53.00 -13.81
N VAL A 6 8.65 -53.37 -12.53
CA VAL A 6 7.79 -52.64 -11.58
C VAL A 6 8.33 -51.23 -11.28
N LEU A 7 9.66 -51.07 -11.17
CA LEU A 7 10.27 -49.74 -10.96
C LEU A 7 10.13 -48.82 -12.18
N ARG A 8 10.28 -49.34 -13.40
CA ARG A 8 10.10 -48.53 -14.63
C ARG A 8 8.66 -48.06 -14.81
N SER A 9 7.68 -48.89 -14.47
CA SER A 9 6.26 -48.53 -14.55
C SER A 9 5.87 -47.44 -13.54
N ARG A 10 6.44 -47.45 -12.32
CA ARG A 10 6.16 -46.42 -11.29
C ARG A 10 6.81 -45.07 -11.62
N VAL A 11 8.01 -45.06 -12.19
CA VAL A 11 8.67 -43.81 -12.63
C VAL A 11 7.94 -43.20 -13.83
N ALA A 12 7.46 -44.01 -14.78
CA ALA A 12 6.66 -43.53 -15.90
C ALA A 12 5.31 -42.93 -15.45
N LEU A 13 4.65 -43.54 -14.45
CA LEU A 13 3.40 -43.01 -13.89
C LEU A 13 3.61 -41.67 -13.17
N LEU A 14 4.69 -41.53 -12.40
CA LEU A 14 5.06 -40.25 -11.75
C LEU A 14 5.42 -39.15 -12.75
N ALA A 15 6.12 -39.50 -13.84
CA ALA A 15 6.42 -38.55 -14.90
C ALA A 15 5.15 -38.10 -15.65
N LEU A 16 4.19 -39.01 -15.87
CA LEU A 16 2.92 -38.69 -16.52
C LEU A 16 2.03 -37.79 -15.64
N VAL A 17 1.96 -38.05 -14.34
CA VAL A 17 1.21 -37.22 -13.37
C VAL A 17 1.81 -35.81 -13.29
N ASN A 18 3.14 -35.69 -13.26
CA ASN A 18 3.82 -34.38 -13.29
C ASN A 18 3.63 -33.64 -14.62
N ALA A 19 3.63 -34.35 -15.76
CA ALA A 19 3.42 -33.75 -17.07
C ALA A 19 1.96 -33.27 -17.27
N MET A 20 0.98 -34.02 -16.76
CA MET A 20 -0.44 -33.63 -16.80
C MET A 20 -0.75 -32.46 -15.87
N GLY A 21 -0.09 -32.40 -14.70
CA GLY A 21 -0.12 -31.23 -13.81
C GLY A 21 0.48 -29.99 -14.47
N ALA A 22 1.66 -30.12 -15.11
CA ALA A 22 2.36 -29.00 -15.75
C ALA A 22 1.62 -28.41 -16.96
N SER A 23 1.00 -29.25 -17.80
CA SER A 23 0.24 -28.82 -18.99
C SER A 23 -1.03 -28.05 -18.62
N THR A 24 -1.76 -28.53 -17.61
CA THR A 24 -2.96 -27.86 -17.10
C THR A 24 -2.59 -26.53 -16.43
N HIS A 25 -1.50 -26.52 -15.65
CA HIS A 25 -1.01 -25.31 -14.98
C HIS A 25 -0.49 -24.25 -15.96
N GLN A 26 0.15 -24.64 -17.08
CA GLN A 26 0.62 -23.71 -18.11
C GLN A 26 -0.52 -23.05 -18.91
N ARG A 27 -1.60 -23.78 -19.24
CA ARG A 27 -2.76 -23.19 -19.93
C ARG A 27 -3.48 -22.17 -19.06
N THR A 28 -3.70 -22.48 -17.78
CA THR A 28 -4.36 -21.56 -16.85
C THR A 28 -3.54 -20.27 -16.72
N VAL A 29 -2.24 -20.37 -16.44
CA VAL A 29 -1.35 -19.20 -16.27
C VAL A 29 -1.32 -18.28 -17.49
N SER A 30 -1.37 -18.84 -18.71
CA SER A 30 -1.35 -18.05 -19.95
C SER A 30 -2.65 -17.25 -20.16
N SER A 31 -3.82 -17.84 -19.89
CA SER A 31 -5.11 -17.15 -19.95
C SER A 31 -5.24 -16.05 -18.90
N THR A 32 -4.66 -16.27 -17.72
CA THR A 32 -4.76 -15.32 -16.61
C THR A 32 -3.85 -14.12 -16.77
N LEU A 33 -2.65 -14.31 -17.34
CA LEU A 33 -1.77 -13.20 -17.71
C LEU A 33 -2.37 -12.33 -18.82
N ALA A 34 -3.15 -12.91 -19.74
CA ALA A 34 -3.86 -12.14 -20.76
C ALA A 34 -4.94 -11.23 -20.15
N GLY A 35 -5.73 -11.73 -19.19
CA GLY A 35 -6.73 -10.94 -18.47
C GLY A 35 -6.15 -9.79 -17.64
N LEU A 36 -5.02 -10.03 -16.95
CA LEU A 36 -4.31 -8.98 -16.20
C LEU A 36 -3.70 -7.91 -17.10
N ARG A 37 -3.27 -8.28 -18.31
CA ARG A 37 -2.73 -7.35 -19.32
C ARG A 37 -3.81 -6.51 -19.98
N ALA A 38 -5.05 -6.97 -20.00
CA ALA A 38 -6.20 -6.26 -20.57
C ALA A 38 -6.86 -5.27 -19.59
N ALA A 39 -6.40 -5.18 -18.34
CA ALA A 39 -6.94 -4.24 -17.36
C ALA A 39 -6.69 -2.79 -17.80
N THR A 40 -7.77 -2.02 -17.97
CA THR A 40 -7.75 -0.62 -18.40
C THR A 40 -7.48 0.38 -17.27
N SER A 41 -7.53 -0.07 -16.02
CA SER A 41 -7.25 0.75 -14.84
C SER A 41 -6.70 -0.10 -13.68
N PRO A 42 -6.06 0.53 -12.67
CA PRO A 42 -5.65 -0.18 -11.45
C PRO A 42 -6.80 -0.93 -10.77
N ALA A 43 -8.00 -0.36 -10.76
CA ALA A 43 -9.19 -0.99 -10.18
C ALA A 43 -9.60 -2.26 -10.96
N ASP A 44 -9.51 -2.25 -12.29
CA ASP A 44 -9.76 -3.43 -13.12
C ASP A 44 -8.74 -4.53 -12.85
N TRP A 45 -7.47 -4.14 -12.70
CA TRP A 45 -6.40 -5.07 -12.36
C TRP A 45 -6.65 -5.76 -11.01
N HIS A 46 -7.02 -5.00 -9.96
CA HIS A 46 -7.34 -5.57 -8.65
C HIS A 46 -8.54 -6.51 -8.69
N ARG A 47 -9.58 -6.18 -9.48
CA ARG A 47 -10.76 -7.06 -9.67
C ARG A 47 -10.37 -8.37 -10.37
N ALA A 48 -9.63 -8.29 -11.46
CA ALA A 48 -9.15 -9.46 -12.19
C ALA A 48 -8.22 -10.32 -11.31
N ARG A 49 -7.30 -9.69 -10.57
CA ARG A 49 -6.39 -10.39 -9.65
C ARG A 49 -7.15 -11.08 -8.52
N ARG A 50 -8.16 -10.42 -7.94
CA ARG A 50 -9.04 -11.03 -6.92
C ARG A 50 -9.76 -12.25 -7.49
N GLN A 51 -10.34 -12.14 -8.68
CA GLN A 51 -11.03 -13.26 -9.32
C GLN A 51 -10.10 -14.45 -9.53
N GLN A 52 -8.89 -14.20 -10.04
CA GLN A 52 -7.86 -15.23 -10.19
C GLN A 52 -7.54 -15.92 -8.86
N ILE A 53 -7.31 -15.16 -7.79
CA ILE A 53 -6.99 -15.75 -6.47
C ILE A 53 -8.13 -16.67 -6.00
N LEU A 54 -9.39 -16.29 -6.23
CA LEU A 54 -10.55 -17.09 -5.83
C LEU A 54 -10.80 -18.31 -6.71
N GLU A 55 -10.27 -18.33 -7.93
CA GLU A 55 -10.28 -19.49 -8.83
C GLU A 55 -9.13 -20.46 -8.46
N GLU A 56 -7.94 -19.93 -8.20
CA GLU A 56 -6.75 -20.72 -7.84
C GLU A 56 -6.83 -21.28 -6.41
N ALA A 57 -7.44 -20.55 -5.48
CA ALA A 57 -7.57 -20.94 -4.08
C ALA A 57 -9.01 -20.71 -3.58
N PRO A 58 -9.97 -21.59 -3.91
CA PRO A 58 -11.36 -21.44 -3.51
C PRO A 58 -11.58 -21.35 -2.00
N ALA A 59 -10.70 -21.97 -1.20
CA ALA A 59 -10.71 -21.88 0.27
C ALA A 59 -10.60 -20.44 0.79
N VAL A 60 -10.01 -19.52 0.01
CA VAL A 60 -9.97 -18.08 0.35
C VAL A 60 -11.39 -17.50 0.44
N ARG A 61 -12.38 -18.06 -0.26
CA ARG A 61 -13.77 -17.62 -0.14
C ARG A 61 -14.34 -17.79 1.26
N GLU A 62 -13.88 -18.79 2.01
CA GLU A 62 -14.30 -19.02 3.39
C GLU A 62 -13.75 -17.95 4.34
N LEU A 63 -12.64 -17.32 3.96
CA LEU A 63 -12.05 -16.20 4.70
C LEU A 63 -12.73 -14.86 4.35
N ILE A 64 -13.59 -14.83 3.33
CA ILE A 64 -14.32 -13.63 2.91
C ILE A 64 -15.67 -13.60 3.64
N GLY A 65 -15.84 -12.63 4.52
CA GLY A 65 -17.10 -12.44 5.22
C GLY A 65 -16.98 -11.43 6.34
N ALA A 66 -18.11 -11.20 7.01
CA ALA A 66 -18.14 -10.34 8.19
C ALA A 66 -17.68 -11.11 9.44
N ASP A 67 -16.55 -10.72 10.04
CA ASP A 67 -16.01 -11.35 11.26
C ASP A 67 -16.53 -10.64 12.52
N ALA A 68 -17.13 -11.42 13.44
CA ALA A 68 -17.64 -10.92 14.72
C ALA A 68 -16.52 -10.62 15.74
N ARG A 69 -15.31 -11.14 15.51
CA ARG A 69 -14.16 -10.97 16.40
C ARG A 69 -13.46 -9.63 16.19
N THR A 70 -13.66 -8.96 15.05
CA THR A 70 -12.97 -7.71 14.72
C THR A 70 -13.16 -6.63 15.79
N LEU A 71 -14.41 -6.38 16.20
CA LEU A 71 -14.72 -5.33 17.18
C LEU A 71 -14.13 -5.62 18.59
N PRO A 72 -14.33 -6.80 19.21
CA PRO A 72 -13.74 -7.07 20.53
C PRO A 72 -12.20 -7.10 20.50
N LEU A 73 -11.58 -7.58 19.42
CA LEU A 73 -10.12 -7.53 19.25
C LEU A 73 -9.65 -6.08 19.14
N LEU A 74 -10.33 -5.26 18.34
CA LEU A 74 -9.98 -3.85 18.16
C LEU A 74 -10.07 -3.07 19.48
N VAL A 75 -11.12 -3.30 20.27
CA VAL A 75 -11.25 -2.70 21.62
C VAL A 75 -10.11 -3.17 22.52
N SER A 76 -9.81 -4.47 22.53
CA SER A 76 -8.73 -5.05 23.35
C SER A 76 -7.36 -4.49 22.97
N ILE A 77 -7.05 -4.40 21.67
CA ILE A 77 -5.78 -3.88 21.16
C ILE A 77 -5.63 -2.40 21.49
N ASN A 78 -6.70 -1.60 21.36
CA ASN A 78 -6.67 -0.19 21.74
C ASN A 78 -6.47 0.00 23.25
N ALA A 79 -7.12 -0.81 24.07
CA ALA A 79 -6.92 -0.79 25.52
C ALA A 79 -5.48 -1.19 25.87
N ALA A 80 -4.94 -2.23 25.23
CA ALA A 80 -3.56 -2.66 25.40
C ALA A 80 -2.57 -1.56 24.97
N GLN A 81 -2.78 -0.93 23.81
CA GLN A 81 -1.92 0.14 23.31
C GLN A 81 -1.92 1.35 24.24
N PHE A 82 -3.09 1.78 24.72
CA PHE A 82 -3.22 2.85 25.72
C PHE A 82 -2.52 2.48 27.02
N GLY A 83 -2.78 1.27 27.55
CA GLY A 83 -2.19 0.77 28.79
C GLY A 83 -0.67 0.65 28.70
N CYS A 84 -0.14 0.10 27.61
CA CYS A 84 1.29 0.02 27.34
C CYS A 84 1.92 1.41 27.25
N ALA A 85 1.28 2.36 26.55
CA ALA A 85 1.80 3.72 26.45
C ALA A 85 1.94 4.40 27.82
N VAL A 86 0.92 4.29 28.69
CA VAL A 86 0.96 4.87 30.03
C VAL A 86 1.96 4.13 30.92
N ALA A 87 1.92 2.80 30.98
CA ALA A 87 2.80 2.01 31.83
C ALA A 87 4.28 2.11 31.41
N ALA A 88 4.56 2.02 30.11
CA ALA A 88 5.92 2.18 29.59
C ALA A 88 6.48 3.57 29.88
N ALA A 89 5.66 4.61 29.76
CA ALA A 89 6.07 5.98 30.07
C ALA A 89 6.41 6.19 31.55
N GLN A 90 5.78 5.45 32.46
CA GLN A 90 6.04 5.53 33.89
C GLN A 90 7.23 4.67 34.34
N HIS A 91 7.51 3.56 33.65
CA HIS A 91 8.43 2.54 34.14
C HIS A 91 9.68 2.31 33.28
N LEU A 92 9.69 2.72 32.02
CA LEU A 92 10.84 2.52 31.13
C LEU A 92 11.65 3.81 30.97
N PRO A 93 13.00 3.73 31.03
CA PRO A 93 13.83 4.83 30.56
C PRO A 93 13.66 5.02 29.05
N ASN A 94 13.90 6.24 28.55
CA ASN A 94 13.73 6.58 27.12
C ASN A 94 14.48 5.62 26.16
N THR A 95 15.64 5.11 26.57
CA THR A 95 16.44 4.15 25.80
C THR A 95 15.76 2.80 25.60
N ALA A 96 14.88 2.39 26.52
CA ALA A 96 14.07 1.17 26.39
C ALA A 96 12.67 1.45 25.85
N LEU A 97 12.13 2.65 26.13
CA LEU A 97 10.81 3.09 25.68
C LEU A 97 10.70 3.10 24.16
N VAL A 98 11.66 3.71 23.47
CA VAL A 98 11.62 3.84 22.00
C VAL A 98 11.69 2.47 21.29
N PRO A 99 12.64 1.57 21.61
CA PRO A 99 12.65 0.23 21.03
C PRO A 99 11.38 -0.57 21.34
N ALA A 100 10.85 -0.48 22.55
CA ALA A 100 9.60 -1.16 22.93
C ALA A 100 8.39 -0.63 22.14
N ALA A 101 8.31 0.69 21.91
CA ALA A 101 7.29 1.30 21.08
C ALA A 101 7.44 0.88 19.60
N LEU A 102 8.66 0.87 19.06
CA LEU A 102 8.95 0.46 17.67
C LEU A 102 8.71 -1.03 17.40
N THR A 103 8.59 -1.86 18.45
CA THR A 103 8.35 -3.30 18.32
C THR A 103 6.93 -3.65 18.74
N LEU A 104 6.67 -3.74 20.05
CA LEU A 104 5.37 -4.09 20.60
C LEU A 104 4.31 -3.04 20.25
N GLY A 105 4.61 -1.77 20.49
CA GLY A 105 3.67 -0.68 20.17
C GLY A 105 3.32 -0.65 18.68
N SER A 106 4.31 -0.87 17.81
CA SER A 106 4.11 -0.91 16.36
C SER A 106 3.26 -2.09 15.90
N THR A 107 3.44 -3.25 16.52
CA THR A 107 2.60 -4.42 16.27
C THR A 107 1.14 -4.15 16.64
N LEU A 108 0.90 -3.59 17.84
CA LEU A 108 -0.44 -3.25 18.30
C LEU A 108 -1.08 -2.17 17.41
N SER A 109 -0.31 -1.15 17.02
CA SER A 109 -0.77 -0.11 16.11
C SER A 109 -1.16 -0.66 14.74
N LEU A 110 -0.33 -1.53 14.16
CA LEU A 110 -0.62 -2.21 12.89
C LEU A 110 -1.90 -3.05 13.00
N TRP A 111 -2.06 -3.82 14.08
CA TRP A 111 -3.27 -4.61 14.27
C TRP A 111 -4.52 -3.74 14.43
N SER A 112 -4.42 -2.62 15.16
CA SER A 112 -5.51 -1.64 15.26
C SER A 112 -5.89 -1.09 13.88
N PHE A 113 -4.90 -0.70 13.08
CA PHE A 113 -5.12 -0.23 11.70
C PHE A 113 -5.80 -1.29 10.83
N ALA A 114 -5.31 -2.54 10.83
CA ALA A 114 -5.88 -3.63 10.05
C ALA A 114 -7.34 -3.92 10.42
N LEU A 115 -7.66 -3.96 11.71
CA LEU A 115 -9.03 -4.19 12.17
C LEU A 115 -9.96 -2.99 11.89
N LEU A 116 -9.44 -1.76 11.97
CA LEU A 116 -10.19 -0.57 11.55
C LEU A 116 -10.45 -0.58 10.04
N HIS A 117 -9.49 -1.05 9.25
CA HIS A 117 -9.65 -1.23 7.81
C HIS A 117 -10.78 -2.24 7.50
N ASP A 118 -10.88 -3.34 8.25
CA ASP A 118 -12.01 -4.27 8.15
C ASP A 118 -13.36 -3.60 8.46
N VAL A 119 -13.39 -2.74 9.47
CA VAL A 119 -14.58 -1.93 9.78
C VAL A 119 -14.93 -1.02 8.61
N ALA A 120 -13.94 -0.38 7.97
CA ALA A 120 -14.16 0.50 6.82
C ALA A 120 -14.75 -0.25 5.61
N HIS A 121 -14.24 -1.45 5.31
CA HIS A 121 -14.71 -2.30 4.21
C HIS A 121 -15.98 -3.11 4.53
N SER A 122 -16.53 -2.99 5.74
CA SER A 122 -17.71 -3.74 6.19
C SER A 122 -17.48 -5.26 6.26
N THR A 123 -16.22 -5.67 6.43
CA THR A 123 -15.83 -7.05 6.76
C THR A 123 -15.80 -7.29 8.27
N ALA A 124 -16.08 -6.27 9.08
CA ALA A 124 -16.40 -6.43 10.50
C ALA A 124 -17.91 -6.62 10.71
N LYS A 125 -18.31 -7.67 11.44
CA LYS A 125 -19.71 -7.85 11.87
C LYS A 125 -20.00 -6.96 13.08
N LEU A 126 -20.51 -5.76 12.83
CA LEU A 126 -20.89 -4.81 13.87
C LEU A 126 -22.27 -5.11 14.46
N PRO A 127 -22.51 -4.83 15.75
CA PRO A 127 -23.84 -4.95 16.32
C PRO A 127 -24.78 -3.85 15.76
N PRO A 128 -26.10 -4.10 15.66
CA PRO A 128 -27.04 -3.18 15.00
C PRO A 128 -27.08 -1.76 15.58
N TRP A 129 -26.78 -1.61 16.87
CA TRP A 129 -26.77 -0.32 17.58
C TRP A 129 -25.50 0.51 17.34
N LEU A 130 -24.45 -0.08 16.76
CA LEU A 130 -23.16 0.57 16.52
C LEU A 130 -22.95 0.80 15.02
N PRO A 131 -23.36 1.96 14.47
CA PRO A 131 -23.12 2.27 13.08
C PRO A 131 -21.62 2.37 12.80
N ARG A 132 -21.18 1.91 11.62
CA ARG A 132 -19.78 1.88 11.16
C ARG A 132 -19.01 3.18 11.44
N LYS A 133 -19.61 4.33 11.13
CA LYS A 133 -19.00 5.65 11.36
C LYS A 133 -18.66 5.88 12.85
N ARG A 134 -19.52 5.44 13.77
CA ARG A 134 -19.27 5.54 15.22
C ARG A 134 -18.18 4.57 15.65
N ALA A 135 -18.19 3.33 15.13
CA ALA A 135 -17.13 2.35 15.39
C ALA A 135 -15.76 2.87 14.95
N LEU A 136 -15.63 3.32 13.70
CA LEU A 136 -14.39 3.93 13.18
C LEU A 136 -13.96 5.11 14.05
N SER A 137 -14.86 6.06 14.31
CA SER A 137 -14.50 7.25 15.10
C SER A 137 -14.02 6.87 16.50
N ALA A 138 -14.73 6.02 17.23
CA ALA A 138 -14.40 5.69 18.61
C ALA A 138 -13.12 4.85 18.69
N CYS A 139 -12.97 3.84 17.82
CA CYS A 139 -11.84 2.94 17.84
C CYS A 139 -10.58 3.51 17.18
N SER A 140 -10.63 4.68 16.53
CA SER A 140 -9.42 5.39 16.08
C SER A 140 -8.88 6.37 17.13
N MET A 141 -9.58 6.62 18.25
CA MET A 141 -9.21 7.69 19.19
C MET A 141 -7.82 7.57 19.83
N PRO A 142 -7.29 6.37 20.14
CA PRO A 142 -5.93 6.27 20.70
C PRO A 142 -4.82 6.58 19.69
N SER A 143 -5.13 6.66 18.39
CA SER A 143 -4.13 6.89 17.35
C SER A 143 -3.72 8.36 17.29
N VAL A 144 -2.44 8.64 17.03
CA VAL A 144 -1.90 9.98 16.75
C VAL A 144 -1.93 10.38 15.27
N PHE A 145 -2.04 9.43 14.33
CA PHE A 145 -2.04 9.68 12.88
C PHE A 145 -3.43 9.86 12.25
N GLY A 146 -4.47 9.99 13.07
CA GLY A 146 -5.79 10.38 12.58
C GLY A 146 -6.47 9.31 11.72
N TYR A 147 -6.34 8.02 12.07
CA TYR A 147 -6.89 6.89 11.30
C TYR A 147 -8.35 7.05 10.88
N PHE A 148 -9.18 7.72 11.67
CA PHE A 148 -10.57 7.98 11.29
C PHE A 148 -10.70 8.83 10.04
N LEU A 149 -9.91 9.91 9.93
CA LEU A 149 -9.95 10.81 8.78
C LEU A 149 -9.49 10.06 7.53
N TYR A 150 -8.35 9.37 7.67
CA TYR A 150 -7.78 8.53 6.63
C TYR A 150 -8.79 7.48 6.13
N LEU A 151 -9.30 6.61 7.02
CA LEU A 151 -10.16 5.50 6.62
C LEU A 151 -11.52 5.95 6.10
N ARG A 152 -12.06 7.04 6.63
CA ARG A 152 -13.39 7.51 6.26
C ARG A 152 -13.42 8.28 4.96
N TYR A 153 -12.43 9.16 4.75
CA TYR A 153 -12.45 10.10 3.64
C TYR A 153 -11.37 9.81 2.60
N GLY A 154 -10.18 9.40 3.03
CA GLY A 154 -9.06 9.13 2.13
C GLY A 154 -9.09 7.75 1.48
N HIS A 155 -9.25 6.69 2.28
CA HIS A 155 -8.94 5.32 1.87
C HIS A 155 -9.96 4.72 0.87
N LEU A 156 -11.26 4.79 1.18
CA LEU A 156 -12.29 4.24 0.29
C LEU A 156 -12.40 5.04 -1.02
N GLU A 157 -12.18 6.35 -0.96
CA GLU A 157 -12.21 7.21 -2.15
C GLU A 157 -10.94 7.04 -2.99
N HIS A 158 -9.77 6.80 -2.39
CA HIS A 158 -8.56 6.41 -3.11
C HIS A 158 -8.83 5.21 -4.02
N HIS A 159 -9.40 4.11 -3.52
CA HIS A 159 -9.73 2.95 -4.36
C HIS A 159 -10.68 3.26 -5.51
N LYS A 160 -11.53 4.28 -5.38
CA LYS A 160 -12.49 4.70 -6.39
C LYS A 160 -11.90 5.67 -7.40
N ALA A 161 -11.02 6.57 -6.98
CA ALA A 161 -10.53 7.71 -7.74
C ALA A 161 -9.07 7.58 -8.23
N PHE A 162 -8.29 6.66 -7.66
CA PHE A 162 -6.87 6.50 -7.98
C PHE A 162 -6.62 6.31 -9.48
N GLY A 163 -5.73 7.15 -10.02
CA GLY A 163 -5.36 7.15 -11.44
C GLY A 163 -6.42 7.66 -12.41
N LYS A 164 -7.58 8.15 -11.93
CA LYS A 164 -8.66 8.67 -12.80
C LYS A 164 -8.64 10.18 -12.97
N GLN A 165 -8.05 10.90 -12.03
CA GLN A 165 -8.05 12.37 -11.96
C GLN A 165 -6.66 12.85 -11.51
N PRO A 166 -6.22 14.04 -11.95
CA PRO A 166 -5.02 14.66 -11.41
C PRO A 166 -5.21 14.97 -9.92
N LEU A 167 -4.13 14.92 -9.14
CA LEU A 167 -4.20 15.18 -7.70
C LEU A 167 -4.80 16.56 -7.41
N SER A 168 -4.41 17.60 -8.14
CA SER A 168 -4.96 18.95 -7.98
C SER A 168 -6.49 18.99 -8.02
N ALA A 169 -7.13 18.24 -8.91
CA ALA A 169 -8.57 18.15 -8.98
C ALA A 169 -9.17 17.47 -7.74
N LEU A 170 -8.50 16.43 -7.21
CA LEU A 170 -8.94 15.73 -6.00
C LEU A 170 -8.86 16.65 -4.77
N PHE A 171 -7.79 17.42 -4.63
CA PHE A 171 -7.55 18.32 -3.50
C PHE A 171 -8.36 19.61 -3.54
N ASN A 172 -8.60 20.15 -4.73
CA ASN A 172 -9.41 21.37 -4.92
C ASN A 172 -10.92 21.07 -4.95
N SER A 173 -11.32 19.80 -4.91
CA SER A 173 -12.72 19.44 -4.96
C SER A 173 -13.47 19.80 -3.68
N GLU A 174 -14.61 20.47 -3.85
CA GLU A 174 -15.57 20.74 -2.78
C GLU A 174 -16.45 19.53 -2.42
N GLN A 175 -16.27 18.39 -3.11
CA GLN A 175 -17.05 17.19 -2.84
C GLN A 175 -16.44 16.41 -1.67
N VAL A 176 -17.29 15.95 -0.74
CA VAL A 176 -16.86 15.09 0.38
C VAL A 176 -16.26 13.75 -0.09
N PRO A 177 -16.90 12.97 -1.00
CA PRO A 177 -16.38 11.66 -1.44
C PRO A 177 -15.38 11.82 -2.59
N PHE A 178 -14.40 12.72 -2.45
CA PHE A 178 -13.49 13.04 -3.54
C PHE A 178 -12.14 13.46 -2.99
N GLU A 179 -11.45 12.49 -2.39
CA GLU A 179 -10.11 12.64 -1.84
C GLU A 179 -9.30 11.40 -2.22
N ASP A 180 -8.01 11.59 -2.47
CA ASP A 180 -7.04 10.50 -2.49
C ASP A 180 -6.08 10.73 -1.33
N GLY A 181 -6.49 10.24 -0.16
CA GLY A 181 -5.68 10.35 1.05
C GLY A 181 -4.36 9.60 0.89
N ASP A 182 -4.37 8.43 0.27
CA ASP A 182 -3.18 7.60 0.08
C ASP A 182 -2.13 8.32 -0.79
N ALA A 183 -2.53 9.22 -1.69
CA ALA A 183 -1.60 10.05 -2.46
C ALA A 183 -0.83 11.07 -1.60
N LEU A 184 -1.44 11.61 -0.52
CA LEU A 184 -0.72 12.42 0.46
C LEU A 184 0.08 11.60 1.44
N PHE A 185 -0.38 10.38 1.72
CA PHE A 185 0.01 9.63 2.92
C PHE A 185 0.84 8.37 2.66
N VAL A 186 1.16 8.11 1.40
CA VAL A 186 2.04 7.02 0.98
C VAL A 186 3.20 7.59 0.18
N ALA A 187 4.34 6.95 0.39
CA ALA A 187 5.59 7.18 -0.31
C ALA A 187 5.49 6.82 -1.81
N HIS A 188 4.84 7.66 -2.60
CA HIS A 188 4.76 7.44 -4.04
C HIS A 188 6.01 7.99 -4.73
N ARG A 189 6.77 7.09 -5.36
CA ARG A 189 7.85 7.44 -6.30
C ARG A 189 7.35 7.55 -7.75
N GLN A 190 6.06 7.35 -7.97
CA GLN A 190 5.46 7.24 -9.30
C GLN A 190 5.12 8.62 -9.85
N SER A 191 5.21 8.78 -11.17
CA SER A 191 4.56 9.89 -11.86
C SER A 191 3.05 9.70 -11.79
N LEU A 192 2.35 10.79 -11.50
CA LEU A 192 0.89 10.87 -11.38
C LEU A 192 0.32 11.73 -12.52
N PRO A 193 -0.96 11.55 -12.88
CA PRO A 193 -1.61 12.43 -13.84
C PRO A 193 -1.47 13.90 -13.43
N GLY A 194 -0.95 14.74 -14.33
CA GLY A 194 -0.70 16.16 -14.10
C GLY A 194 0.72 16.52 -13.68
N ASP A 195 1.64 15.55 -13.56
CA ASP A 195 3.07 15.85 -13.48
C ASP A 195 3.60 16.31 -14.84
N ALA A 196 4.45 17.35 -14.84
CA ALA A 196 5.14 17.80 -16.04
C ALA A 196 6.35 16.90 -16.34
N GLU A 197 6.57 16.59 -17.62
CA GLU A 197 7.73 15.79 -18.03
C GLU A 197 9.04 16.51 -17.73
N GLY A 198 9.97 15.83 -17.07
CA GLY A 198 11.31 16.35 -16.80
C GLY A 198 11.39 17.38 -15.67
N GLU A 199 10.27 17.77 -15.05
CA GLU A 199 10.33 18.62 -13.87
C GLU A 199 10.82 17.85 -12.64
N PRO A 200 11.79 18.40 -11.90
CA PRO A 200 12.22 17.81 -10.66
C PRO A 200 11.04 17.82 -9.69
N LEU A 201 10.63 16.63 -9.25
CA LEU A 201 9.67 16.48 -8.16
C LEU A 201 10.21 17.27 -6.96
N GLY A 202 9.42 18.11 -6.28
CA GLY A 202 10.01 18.94 -5.23
C GLY A 202 9.05 19.88 -4.51
N PHE A 203 9.58 20.50 -3.45
CA PHE A 203 8.88 21.46 -2.57
C PHE A 203 8.48 22.76 -3.27
N PHE A 204 9.07 23.04 -4.45
CA PHE A 204 8.92 24.29 -5.18
C PHE A 204 8.77 23.98 -6.67
N GLY A 205 7.51 23.90 -7.14
CA GLY A 205 7.16 23.72 -8.55
C GLY A 205 5.67 23.48 -8.71
N GLU A 206 5.07 23.94 -9.81
CA GLU A 206 3.64 23.71 -10.11
C GLU A 206 3.35 22.22 -10.43
N ALA A 207 4.39 21.41 -10.68
CA ALA A 207 4.30 20.07 -11.27
C ALA A 207 4.25 18.88 -10.30
N VAL A 208 3.75 19.03 -9.08
CA VAL A 208 3.41 17.87 -8.23
C VAL A 208 1.96 17.47 -8.49
N GLY A 209 1.62 16.95 -9.67
CA GLY A 209 0.24 16.64 -10.04
C GLY A 209 -0.70 17.86 -9.97
N GLY A 210 -0.15 19.07 -10.12
CA GLY A 210 -0.83 20.36 -9.95
C GLY A 210 -1.10 20.81 -8.51
N LEU A 211 -0.62 20.07 -7.48
CA LEU A 211 -0.81 20.42 -6.07
C LEU A 211 0.17 21.48 -5.54
N GLY A 212 1.29 21.69 -6.24
CA GLY A 212 2.38 22.56 -5.79
C GLY A 212 3.30 21.96 -4.71
N MET A 213 2.83 21.03 -3.87
CA MET A 213 3.66 20.38 -2.83
C MET A 213 3.22 18.94 -2.52
N SER A 214 4.19 18.03 -2.40
CA SER A 214 4.05 16.72 -1.75
C SER A 214 5.27 16.46 -0.88
N ILE A 215 5.03 16.20 0.41
CA ILE A 215 6.09 15.97 1.40
C ILE A 215 6.97 14.80 0.97
N SER A 216 6.38 13.62 0.80
CA SER A 216 7.11 12.39 0.51
C SER A 216 7.92 12.49 -0.79
N ARG A 217 7.31 13.04 -1.86
CA ARG A 217 7.99 13.25 -3.15
C ARG A 217 9.17 14.21 -3.04
N SER A 218 9.05 15.24 -2.21
CA SER A 218 10.13 16.20 -2.00
C SER A 218 11.33 15.58 -1.30
N PHE A 219 11.11 14.76 -0.28
CA PHE A 219 12.20 14.03 0.38
C PHE A 219 12.88 13.07 -0.60
N TYR A 220 12.13 12.38 -1.45
CA TYR A 220 12.72 11.50 -2.45
C TYR A 220 13.50 12.25 -3.52
N ALA A 221 13.00 13.36 -4.03
CA ALA A 221 13.73 14.08 -5.06
C ALA A 221 15.04 14.71 -4.56
N LEU A 222 15.04 15.21 -3.32
CA LEU A 222 16.22 15.82 -2.72
C LEU A 222 17.23 14.77 -2.22
N GLY A 223 16.72 13.64 -1.74
CA GLY A 223 17.52 12.69 -1.00
C GLY A 223 17.79 11.39 -1.72
N TRP A 224 16.88 10.88 -2.55
CA TRP A 224 17.00 9.54 -3.12
C TRP A 224 18.16 9.45 -4.12
N SER A 225 18.96 8.39 -4.03
CA SER A 225 20.09 8.18 -4.92
C SER A 225 20.31 6.70 -5.18
N ASP A 226 20.41 6.32 -6.46
CA ASP A 226 20.71 4.94 -6.84
C ASP A 226 22.20 4.60 -6.63
N GLU A 227 23.06 5.61 -6.48
CA GLU A 227 24.51 5.45 -6.29
C GLU A 227 24.91 5.26 -4.80
N ARG A 228 24.15 5.83 -3.86
CA ARG A 228 24.49 5.85 -2.42
C ARG A 228 24.08 4.60 -1.64
N GLY A 229 23.52 3.60 -2.31
CA GLY A 229 23.13 2.32 -1.71
C GLY A 229 21.83 2.36 -0.90
N TRP A 230 21.38 1.18 -0.47
CA TRP A 230 20.04 1.01 0.11
C TRP A 230 19.87 1.65 1.49
N MET A 231 20.92 1.72 2.32
CA MET A 231 20.85 2.32 3.65
C MET A 231 20.57 3.83 3.59
N HIS A 232 21.20 4.52 2.64
CA HIS A 232 20.94 5.94 2.38
C HIS A 232 19.47 6.16 2.00
N ASN A 233 18.96 5.38 1.04
CA ASN A 233 17.57 5.48 0.59
C ASN A 233 16.56 5.08 1.68
N ALA A 234 16.90 4.11 2.54
CA ALA A 234 16.11 3.75 3.71
C ALA A 234 16.05 4.90 4.73
N ALA A 235 17.15 5.64 4.92
CA ALA A 235 17.18 6.82 5.77
C ALA A 235 16.33 7.96 5.19
N VAL A 236 16.44 8.23 3.88
CA VAL A 236 15.62 9.23 3.17
C VAL A 236 14.13 8.89 3.29
N TYR A 237 13.77 7.63 3.05
CA TYR A 237 12.40 7.14 3.23
C TYR A 237 11.92 7.34 4.67
N SER A 238 12.73 6.95 5.65
CA SER A 238 12.36 7.05 7.06
C SER A 238 12.18 8.51 7.48
N ALA A 239 13.04 9.41 7.01
CA ALA A 239 12.93 10.83 7.28
C ALA A 239 11.65 11.44 6.66
N GLY A 240 11.36 11.15 5.40
CA GLY A 240 10.16 11.63 4.72
C GLY A 240 8.89 11.12 5.39
N MET A 241 8.82 9.82 5.69
CA MET A 241 7.68 9.21 6.39
C MET A 241 7.50 9.81 7.79
N THR A 242 8.59 9.96 8.56
CA THR A 242 8.53 10.57 9.89
C THR A 242 8.01 12.00 9.84
N PHE A 243 8.48 12.81 8.90
CA PHE A 243 8.02 14.19 8.74
C PHE A 243 6.55 14.26 8.36
N GLU A 244 6.10 13.44 7.42
CA GLU A 244 4.69 13.40 7.01
C GLU A 244 3.78 13.03 8.18
N ARG A 245 4.16 12.02 8.96
CA ARG A 245 3.43 11.62 10.17
C ARG A 245 3.41 12.70 11.24
N ALA A 246 4.52 13.42 11.42
CA ALA A 246 4.54 14.59 12.31
C ALA A 246 3.62 15.72 11.83
N ALA A 247 3.61 16.01 10.53
CA ALA A 247 2.74 17.03 9.94
C ALA A 247 1.24 16.69 10.12
N LEU A 248 0.88 15.41 9.99
CA LEU A 248 -0.47 14.91 10.31
C LEU A 248 -0.86 15.16 11.77
N CYS A 249 0.02 14.78 12.70
CA CYS A 249 -0.19 15.02 14.13
C CYS A 249 -0.45 16.52 14.40
N VAL A 250 0.33 17.41 13.80
CA VAL A 250 0.18 18.86 13.93
C VAL A 250 -1.15 19.33 13.34
N ASN A 251 -1.49 18.91 12.11
CA ASN A 251 -2.74 19.28 11.47
C ASN A 251 -3.96 18.86 12.28
N ASP A 252 -3.94 17.68 12.91
CA ASP A 252 -5.05 17.23 13.77
C ASP A 252 -5.23 18.16 14.97
N LYS A 253 -4.14 18.60 15.60
CA LYS A 253 -4.23 19.53 16.74
C LYS A 253 -4.66 20.92 16.30
N LEU A 254 -4.19 21.41 15.15
CA LEU A 254 -4.71 22.64 14.57
C LEU A 254 -6.20 22.50 14.25
N THR A 255 -6.63 21.41 13.60
CA THR A 255 -8.03 21.13 13.27
C THR A 255 -8.92 21.13 14.51
N ALA A 256 -8.44 20.58 15.62
CA ALA A 256 -9.16 20.62 16.90
C ALA A 256 -9.39 22.05 17.40
N LEU A 257 -8.38 22.93 17.26
CA LEU A 257 -8.41 24.32 17.70
C LEU A 257 -9.23 25.22 16.75
N ILE A 258 -8.87 25.25 15.46
CA ILE A 258 -9.44 26.18 14.48
C ILE A 258 -10.75 25.69 13.86
N GLY A 259 -11.07 24.40 14.02
CA GLY A 259 -12.30 23.82 13.47
C GLY A 259 -12.28 23.58 11.96
N ARG A 260 -11.11 23.68 11.31
CA ARG A 260 -10.89 23.50 9.87
C ARG A 260 -9.68 22.61 9.64
N ASN A 261 -9.78 21.70 8.68
CA ASN A 261 -8.67 20.85 8.26
C ASN A 261 -7.85 21.61 7.21
N LEU A 262 -6.54 21.72 7.41
CA LEU A 262 -5.66 22.55 6.58
C LEU A 262 -5.17 21.83 5.32
N PHE A 263 -5.15 20.50 5.31
CA PHE A 263 -4.81 19.73 4.11
C PHE A 263 -5.92 19.76 3.06
N PHE A 264 -7.17 19.94 3.49
CA PHE A 264 -8.34 19.94 2.59
C PHE A 264 -9.19 21.20 2.77
N PRO A 265 -8.65 22.39 2.48
CA PRO A 265 -9.28 23.66 2.84
C PRO A 265 -10.57 23.94 2.05
N HIS A 266 -10.74 23.35 0.86
CA HIS A 266 -11.90 23.58 -0.02
C HIS A 266 -13.11 22.69 0.31
N LYS A 267 -12.99 21.80 1.31
CA LYS A 267 -14.08 20.89 1.67
C LYS A 267 -15.24 21.63 2.33
N PRO A 268 -16.47 21.09 2.25
CA PRO A 268 -17.65 21.78 2.73
C PRO A 268 -17.66 21.82 4.26
N ARG A 269 -18.38 22.78 4.84
CA ARG A 269 -18.42 23.01 6.29
C ARG A 269 -18.72 21.75 7.12
N ALA A 270 -19.59 20.87 6.63
CA ALA A 270 -19.94 19.62 7.31
C ALA A 270 -18.75 18.63 7.43
N PHE A 271 -17.85 18.61 6.44
CA PHE A 271 -16.60 17.85 6.51
C PHE A 271 -15.73 18.39 7.63
N HIS A 272 -15.44 19.70 7.60
CA HIS A 272 -14.62 20.36 8.60
C HIS A 272 -15.16 20.20 10.02
N GLN A 273 -16.47 20.35 10.21
CA GLN A 273 -17.13 20.10 11.49
C GLN A 273 -16.90 18.67 11.98
N THR A 274 -17.04 17.66 11.11
CA THR A 274 -16.77 16.28 11.50
C THR A 274 -15.31 16.11 11.90
N CYS A 275 -14.37 16.63 11.11
CA CYS A 275 -12.94 16.53 11.39
C CYS A 275 -12.58 17.21 12.72
N ALA A 276 -13.11 18.40 12.96
CA ALA A 276 -12.93 19.15 14.21
C ALA A 276 -13.50 18.42 15.43
N THR A 277 -14.71 17.88 15.33
CA THR A 277 -15.33 17.09 16.42
C THR A 277 -14.48 15.87 16.74
N HIS A 278 -14.01 15.14 15.73
CA HIS A 278 -13.15 13.98 15.95
C HIS A 278 -11.81 14.39 16.56
N ALA A 279 -11.13 15.39 15.98
CA ALA A 279 -9.83 15.86 16.44
C ALA A 279 -9.85 16.37 17.88
N ARG A 280 -10.94 17.03 18.32
CA ARG A 280 -11.13 17.46 19.72
C ARG A 280 -11.27 16.27 20.67
N ALA A 281 -12.08 15.27 20.29
CA ALA A 281 -12.23 14.06 21.09
C ALA A 281 -10.91 13.29 21.20
N GLN A 282 -10.17 13.16 20.09
CA GLN A 282 -8.84 12.54 20.07
C GLN A 282 -7.83 13.34 20.91
N ALA A 283 -7.83 14.68 20.80
CA ALA A 283 -6.99 15.55 21.63
C ALA A 283 -7.30 15.41 23.12
N ALA A 284 -8.56 15.21 23.51
CA ALA A 284 -8.93 14.93 24.90
C ALA A 284 -8.38 13.58 25.38
N VAL A 285 -8.37 12.54 24.53
CA VAL A 285 -7.73 11.25 24.85
C VAL A 285 -6.22 11.42 25.00
N HIS A 286 -5.56 12.15 24.12
CA HIS A 286 -4.12 12.43 24.23
C HIS A 286 -3.79 13.26 25.47
N LEU A 287 -4.64 14.22 25.85
CA LEU A 287 -4.49 14.97 27.09
C LEU A 287 -4.62 14.06 28.31
N CYS A 288 -5.56 13.11 28.30
CA CYS A 288 -5.68 12.11 29.34
C CYS A 288 -4.39 11.27 29.45
N MET A 289 -3.82 10.83 28.32
CA MET A 289 -2.55 10.09 28.32
C MET A 289 -1.38 10.94 28.82
N LEU A 290 -1.33 12.22 28.45
CA LEU A 290 -0.33 13.16 28.93
C LEU A 290 -0.43 13.35 30.45
N VAL A 291 -1.64 13.42 31.00
CA VAL A 291 -1.86 13.53 32.45
C VAL A 291 -1.45 12.25 33.18
N LEU A 292 -1.76 11.08 32.61
CA LEU A 292 -1.50 9.79 33.27
C LEU A 292 -0.04 9.32 33.14
N GLY A 293 0.56 9.45 31.95
CA GLY A 293 1.89 8.92 31.64
C GLY A 293 2.92 9.99 31.29
N GLY A 294 2.57 11.27 31.32
CA GLY A 294 3.48 12.33 30.90
C GLY A 294 3.73 12.36 29.39
N PRO A 295 4.67 13.20 28.91
CA PRO A 295 4.96 13.35 27.48
C PRO A 295 5.49 12.06 26.85
N SER A 296 6.14 11.21 27.63
CA SER A 296 6.66 9.91 27.17
C SER A 296 5.57 8.96 26.66
N ALA A 297 4.32 9.08 27.14
CA ALA A 297 3.20 8.30 26.63
C ALA A 297 2.82 8.69 25.18
N LEU A 298 2.95 9.98 24.85
CA LEU A 298 2.73 10.47 23.48
C LEU A 298 3.91 10.11 22.57
N VAL A 299 5.14 10.11 23.09
CA VAL A 299 6.32 9.60 22.37
C VAL A 299 6.14 8.12 22.04
N TRP A 300 5.65 7.31 22.99
CA TRP A 300 5.31 5.91 22.73
C TRP A 300 4.33 5.77 21.57
N LEU A 301 3.20 6.48 21.60
CA LEU A 301 2.19 6.39 20.54
C LEU A 301 2.75 6.80 19.18
N PHE A 302 3.52 7.89 19.13
CA PHE A 302 4.15 8.35 17.90
C PHE A 302 5.12 7.32 17.34
N CYS A 303 6.02 6.79 18.16
CA CYS A 303 6.96 5.74 17.74
C CYS A 303 6.24 4.44 17.36
N ALA A 304 5.18 4.08 18.07
CA ALA A 304 4.37 2.90 17.77
C ALA A 304 3.71 3.01 16.40
N GLU A 305 3.04 4.12 16.09
CA GLU A 305 2.41 4.26 14.79
C GLU A 305 3.41 4.45 13.65
N LEU A 306 4.56 5.07 13.93
CA LEU A 306 5.62 5.24 12.95
C LEU A 306 6.33 3.92 12.62
N GLY A 307 6.63 3.10 13.63
CA GLY A 307 7.57 1.99 13.51
C GLY A 307 7.16 0.93 12.50
N TRP A 308 5.87 0.59 12.39
CA TRP A 308 5.41 -0.40 11.41
C TRP A 308 5.43 0.09 9.95
N GLN A 309 5.72 1.37 9.74
CA GLN A 309 5.85 2.01 8.43
C GLN A 309 7.31 2.23 8.02
N LEU A 310 8.25 2.01 8.94
CA LEU A 310 9.69 2.18 8.72
C LEU A 310 10.37 0.87 8.33
N PRO A 311 11.51 0.90 7.61
CA PRO A 311 12.22 -0.30 7.15
C PRO A 311 12.64 -1.30 8.25
N CYS A 312 12.58 -0.91 9.52
CA CYS A 312 12.86 -1.81 10.64
C CYS A 312 11.73 -2.82 10.93
N HIS A 313 10.55 -2.64 10.35
CA HIS A 313 9.39 -3.50 10.57
C HIS A 313 8.89 -4.10 9.25
N PRO A 314 8.68 -5.43 9.12
CA PRO A 314 8.39 -6.08 7.83
C PRO A 314 7.14 -5.53 7.11
N ALA A 315 6.15 -5.04 7.88
CA ALA A 315 4.94 -4.42 7.32
C ALA A 315 5.19 -3.12 6.53
N PHE A 316 6.39 -2.51 6.63
CA PHE A 316 6.74 -1.33 5.83
C PHE A 316 6.64 -1.59 4.33
N ALA A 317 6.79 -2.84 3.90
CA ALA A 317 6.66 -3.26 2.52
C ALA A 317 5.27 -2.93 1.93
N MET A 318 4.24 -2.73 2.76
CA MET A 318 2.92 -2.28 2.30
C MET A 318 2.91 -0.83 1.81
N PHE A 319 3.84 0.00 2.28
CA PHE A 319 3.97 1.42 1.90
C PHE A 319 4.98 1.67 0.78
N VAL A 320 5.78 0.64 0.47
CA VAL A 320 6.58 0.64 -0.75
C VAL A 320 5.62 0.27 -1.87
N SER A 321 5.28 1.23 -2.72
CA SER A 321 4.33 1.02 -3.83
C SER A 321 4.70 -0.22 -4.65
N ASN A 322 3.77 -1.17 -4.70
CA ASN A 322 3.83 -2.34 -5.58
C ASN A 322 3.34 -2.01 -7.00
N HIS A 323 3.05 -0.74 -7.30
CA HIS A 323 2.57 -0.33 -8.61
C HIS A 323 3.75 0.02 -9.53
N PRO A 324 3.70 -0.35 -10.83
CA PRO A 324 4.63 0.18 -11.80
C PRO A 324 4.42 1.68 -11.93
N SER A 325 5.51 2.47 -11.95
CA SER A 325 5.43 3.81 -12.51
C SER A 325 4.86 3.73 -13.93
N ILE A 326 3.96 4.64 -14.30
CA ILE A 326 3.61 4.85 -15.71
C ILE A 326 4.94 5.09 -16.42
N ALA A 327 5.38 4.14 -17.24
CA ALA A 327 6.63 4.30 -17.97
C ALA A 327 6.43 5.45 -18.97
N ASN A 328 7.26 6.48 -18.90
CA ASN A 328 7.43 7.41 -20.00
C ASN A 328 8.10 6.63 -21.13
N ASP A 329 7.29 6.16 -22.07
CA ASP A 329 7.68 5.25 -23.16
C ASP A 329 8.56 5.88 -24.25
N GLU A 330 8.97 7.15 -24.10
CA GLU A 330 9.62 7.88 -25.20
C GLU A 330 11.11 7.55 -25.41
N ALA A 331 11.81 6.96 -24.43
CA ALA A 331 13.26 6.73 -24.57
C ALA A 331 13.66 5.46 -25.34
N GLY A 332 12.72 4.68 -25.90
CA GLY A 332 13.06 3.35 -26.47
C GLY A 332 12.32 2.85 -27.69
N MET A 333 11.40 3.60 -28.31
CA MET A 333 10.58 3.12 -29.44
C MET A 333 10.60 4.05 -30.66
N ARG A 334 11.80 4.42 -31.13
CA ARG A 334 11.96 4.76 -32.55
C ARG A 334 12.18 3.46 -33.33
N GLY A 335 11.10 2.77 -33.69
CA GLY A 335 11.20 1.70 -34.69
C GLY A 335 10.20 0.56 -34.57
N ALA A 336 8.89 0.82 -34.64
CA ALA A 336 7.92 -0.10 -35.24
C ALA A 336 6.58 0.61 -35.42
N ALA A 337 6.29 1.02 -36.66
CA ALA A 337 4.96 1.47 -37.03
C ALA A 337 4.01 0.26 -37.09
N GLY A 338 2.91 0.33 -36.35
CA GLY A 338 1.78 -0.59 -36.47
C GLY A 338 1.71 -1.69 -35.41
N GLY A 339 1.03 -1.41 -34.31
CA GLY A 339 0.62 -2.42 -33.33
C GLY A 339 0.56 -1.86 -31.91
N GLU A 340 -0.66 -1.73 -31.39
CA GLU A 340 -1.04 -1.34 -30.02
C GLU A 340 0.06 -1.50 -28.96
N SER A 341 0.51 -0.38 -28.39
CA SER A 341 1.42 -0.37 -27.25
C SER A 341 0.68 -0.76 -25.96
N LEU A 342 0.38 -2.05 -25.84
CA LEU A 342 0.02 -2.69 -24.57
C LEU A 342 1.28 -2.86 -23.72
N ARG A 343 1.72 -1.81 -23.04
CA ARG A 343 2.71 -1.93 -21.94
C ARG A 343 1.98 -2.16 -20.63
N GLY A 344 1.67 -3.43 -20.39
CA GLY A 344 0.88 -3.89 -19.25
C GLY A 344 1.54 -3.65 -17.88
N CYS A 345 0.67 -3.40 -16.89
CA CYS A 345 0.97 -3.35 -15.47
C CYS A 345 1.76 -4.58 -15.00
N GLN A 346 3.06 -4.42 -14.77
CA GLN A 346 3.83 -5.32 -13.93
C GLN A 346 3.98 -4.67 -12.56
N PRO A 347 3.49 -5.28 -11.46
CA PRO A 347 3.84 -4.78 -10.14
C PRO A 347 5.36 -4.71 -10.03
N THR A 348 5.88 -3.65 -9.42
CA THR A 348 7.27 -3.64 -8.99
C THR A 348 7.43 -4.86 -8.08
N SER A 349 8.07 -5.92 -8.59
CA SER A 349 8.72 -6.87 -7.72
C SER A 349 9.57 -6.01 -6.82
N SER A 350 9.24 -5.97 -5.53
CA SER A 350 9.96 -5.22 -4.51
C SER A 350 11.45 -5.23 -4.87
N ILE A 351 11.97 -4.08 -5.34
CA ILE A 351 13.36 -3.97 -5.82
C ILE A 351 14.34 -4.27 -4.65
N TYR A 352 13.80 -4.38 -3.44
CA TYR A 352 14.43 -4.79 -2.19
C TYR A 352 14.70 -6.31 -2.05
N ILE A 353 14.02 -7.19 -2.80
CA ILE A 353 14.38 -8.61 -2.86
C ILE A 353 15.24 -8.75 -4.11
N GLY A 354 16.55 -8.73 -3.88
CA GLY A 354 17.57 -8.47 -4.88
C GLY A 354 17.36 -9.19 -6.20
N ALA A 355 17.82 -8.52 -7.26
CA ALA A 355 18.37 -9.18 -8.42
C ALA A 355 19.32 -10.29 -7.95
N VAL A 356 18.80 -11.51 -7.81
CA VAL A 356 19.61 -12.71 -7.93
C VAL A 356 20.15 -12.61 -9.34
N ARG A 357 21.37 -12.09 -9.44
CA ARG A 357 22.19 -12.16 -10.65
C ARG A 357 22.16 -13.62 -11.08
N ALA A 358 21.36 -13.94 -12.10
CA ALA A 358 21.60 -15.12 -12.89
C ALA A 358 23.03 -14.95 -13.44
N GLY A 359 23.98 -15.65 -12.82
CA GLY A 359 25.36 -15.65 -13.25
C GLY A 359 25.48 -16.15 -14.68
N PRO A 360 26.55 -15.79 -15.40
CA PRO A 360 26.74 -16.20 -16.78
C PRO A 360 27.23 -17.65 -16.80
N ALA A 361 26.34 -18.60 -17.12
CA ALA A 361 26.73 -19.96 -17.45
C ALA A 361 26.00 -20.43 -18.72
N SER A 362 26.62 -20.09 -19.84
CA SER A 362 26.87 -20.98 -20.98
C SER A 362 25.94 -22.19 -21.19
N ALA A 363 25.14 -22.13 -22.26
CA ALA A 363 25.06 -23.25 -23.21
C ALA A 363 24.71 -22.70 -24.61
N ARG A 364 25.72 -22.66 -25.47
CA ARG A 364 25.58 -22.46 -26.91
C ARG A 364 24.71 -23.58 -27.47
N LEU A 365 23.51 -23.26 -27.96
CA LEU A 365 22.90 -24.06 -29.03
C LEU A 365 23.10 -23.30 -30.34
N ARG A 366 24.09 -23.75 -31.12
CA ARG A 366 24.21 -23.40 -32.54
C ARG A 366 23.03 -24.00 -33.27
N VAL A 367 22.14 -23.17 -33.79
CA VAL A 367 21.27 -23.58 -34.90
C VAL A 367 21.98 -23.18 -36.19
N ARG A 368 22.32 -24.18 -37.02
CA ARG A 368 22.87 -23.98 -38.37
C ARG A 368 21.78 -23.43 -39.30
N PRO A 369 22.12 -22.56 -40.27
CA PRO A 369 21.22 -22.22 -41.36
C PRO A 369 21.26 -23.33 -42.42
N GLY A 370 20.09 -23.75 -42.91
CA GLY A 370 20.02 -24.69 -44.03
C GLY A 370 18.63 -25.25 -44.28
N SER A 371 17.99 -24.70 -45.32
CA SER A 371 16.97 -25.31 -46.20
C SER A 371 15.74 -25.98 -45.56
N TYR A 372 14.56 -25.40 -45.80
CA TYR A 372 13.60 -26.00 -46.75
C TYR A 372 12.69 -24.92 -47.31
N ASN A 373 12.67 -24.86 -48.64
CA ASN A 373 11.72 -24.12 -49.45
C ASN A 373 10.53 -25.07 -49.77
N GLN A 374 9.46 -24.50 -50.32
CA GLN A 374 8.14 -25.09 -50.63
C GLN A 374 7.16 -25.05 -49.45
N GLY A 375 6.04 -24.34 -49.47
CA GLY A 375 5.40 -23.56 -50.52
C GLY A 375 3.92 -23.48 -50.14
N LEU A 376 3.26 -22.35 -50.36
CA LEU A 376 1.83 -22.33 -50.61
C LEU A 376 1.44 -21.01 -51.30
N LYS A 377 0.79 -21.22 -52.43
CA LYS A 377 0.30 -20.25 -53.41
C LYS A 377 -0.76 -19.35 -52.80
N ALA A 378 -0.80 -18.13 -53.31
CA ALA A 378 -1.99 -17.29 -53.33
C ALA A 378 -3.04 -17.86 -54.29
N SER A 379 -4.32 -17.73 -53.94
CA SER A 379 -5.40 -17.31 -54.86
C SER A 379 -6.76 -17.24 -54.16
N GLN A 380 -7.43 -16.09 -54.41
CA GLN A 380 -8.88 -15.81 -54.35
C GLN A 380 -9.55 -15.62 -53.00
#